data_AF-A0A954LJX5-F1
#
_entry.id   AF-A0A954LJX5-F1
#
_cell.length_a   1.000
_cell.length_b   1.000
_cell.length_c   1.000
_cell.angle_alpha   90.00
_cell.angle_beta   90.00
_cell.angle_gamma   90.00
#
_symmetry.space_group_name_H-M   'P 1'
#
loop_
_entity.id
_entity.type
_entity.pdbx_description
1 polymer ?
#
loop_
_entity_poly.entity_id
_entity_poly.type
_entity_poly.pdbx_seq_one_letter_code
_entity_poly.pdbx_strand_id
1 'polypeptide(L)' 'MQKCLAKLNYPIGSVDGVFGPQTEAAVQLFQADNGLVADGEVGSQTETLLKKRCKGK' A
#
# COMPACT_ATOMS: atom_id res chain seq x y z
N MET A 1 -5.47 2.41 -4.01
CA MET A 1 -4.26 2.00 -3.27
C MET A 1 -3.69 3.12 -2.42
N GLN A 2 -3.16 4.21 -3.00
CA GLN A 2 -2.53 5.31 -2.25
C GLN A 2 -3.41 5.88 -1.11
N LYS A 3 -4.66 6.25 -1.39
CA LYS A 3 -5.62 6.72 -0.36
C LYS A 3 -5.76 5.76 0.83
N CYS A 4 -5.72 4.47 0.56
CA CYS A 4 -5.82 3.44 1.59
C CYS A 4 -4.54 3.32 2.40
N LEU A 5 -3.37 3.37 1.75
CA LEU A 5 -2.08 3.40 2.44
C LEU A 5 -1.98 4.63 3.36
N ALA A 6 -2.38 5.82 2.87
CA ALA A 6 -2.48 7.02 3.69
C ALA A 6 -3.44 6.84 4.88
N LYS A 7 -4.64 6.29 4.66
CA LYS A 7 -5.62 6.01 5.74
C LYS A 7 -5.09 5.01 6.77
N LEU A 8 -4.16 4.13 6.36
CA LEU A 8 -3.51 3.15 7.22
C LEU A 8 -2.25 3.70 7.90
N ASN A 9 -1.97 5.02 7.81
CA ASN A 9 -0.78 5.69 8.35
C ASN A 9 0.55 5.21 7.76
N TYR A 10 0.56 4.68 6.53
CA TYR A 10 1.80 4.42 5.83
C TYR A 10 2.36 5.74 5.25
N PRO A 11 3.70 5.90 5.27
CA PRO A 11 4.37 7.08 4.73
C PRO A 11 4.31 7.04 3.21
N ILE A 12 3.18 7.47 2.67
CA ILE A 12 3.03 7.69 1.24
C ILE A 12 3.31 9.16 0.99
N GLY A 13 3.93 9.46 -0.15
CA GLY A 13 4.08 10.83 -0.59
C GLY A 13 2.75 11.48 -0.96
N SER A 14 2.75 12.25 -2.03
CA SER A 14 1.50 12.78 -2.58
C SER A 14 0.58 11.66 -3.07
N VAL A 15 -0.71 11.74 -2.73
CA VAL A 15 -1.77 10.95 -3.37
C VAL A 15 -2.12 11.61 -4.69
N ASP A 16 -1.19 11.58 -5.63
CA ASP A 16 -1.30 12.19 -6.96
C ASP A 16 -1.78 11.18 -8.02
N GLY A 17 -1.92 9.91 -7.66
CA GLY A 17 -2.21 8.81 -8.58
C GLY A 17 -0.98 8.27 -9.31
N VAL A 18 0.21 8.84 -9.07
CA VAL A 18 1.48 8.44 -9.67
C VAL A 18 2.18 7.45 -8.76
N PHE A 19 2.55 6.30 -9.33
CA PHE A 19 3.35 5.31 -8.62
C PHE A 19 4.81 5.75 -8.56
N GLY A 20 5.15 6.59 -7.59
CA GLY A 20 6.51 7.04 -7.31
C GLY A 20 7.22 6.19 -6.24
N PRO A 21 8.52 6.44 -6.00
CA PRO A 21 9.33 5.68 -5.03
C PRO A 21 8.77 5.72 -3.60
N GLN A 22 8.10 6.81 -3.21
CA GLN A 22 7.42 6.89 -1.90
C GLN A 22 6.17 5.99 -1.83
N THR A 23 5.44 5.84 -2.93
CA THR A 23 4.30 4.91 -2.98
C THR A 23 4.80 3.47 -2.96
N GLU A 24 5.87 3.17 -3.69
CA GLU A 24 6.53 1.86 -3.68
C GLU A 24 6.99 1.48 -2.27
N ALA A 25 7.73 2.35 -1.59
CA ALA A 25 8.18 2.11 -0.21
C ALA A 25 7.00 1.87 0.75
N ALA A 26 5.90 2.61 0.59
CA ALA A 26 4.69 2.38 1.37
C ALA A 26 4.02 1.03 1.06
N VAL A 27 4.03 0.61 -0.20
CA VAL A 27 3.52 -0.71 -0.61
C VAL A 27 4.39 -1.81 -0.03
N GLN A 28 5.72 -1.69 -0.08
CA GLN A 28 6.66 -2.64 0.52
C GLN A 28 6.45 -2.75 2.03
N LEU A 29 6.30 -1.63 2.73
CA LEU A 29 6.00 -1.63 4.17
C LEU A 29 4.67 -2.32 4.47
N PHE A 30 3.62 -2.01 3.69
CA PHE A 30 2.32 -2.66 3.84
C PHE A 30 2.40 -4.17 3.58
N GLN A 31 3.13 -4.58 2.55
CA GLN A 31 3.36 -5.99 2.22
C GLN A 31 4.09 -6.69 3.38
N ALA A 32 5.20 -6.11 3.86
CA ALA A 32 5.99 -6.65 4.97
C ALA A 32 5.18 -6.79 6.26
N ASP A 33 4.41 -5.76 6.64
CA ASP A 33 3.54 -5.76 7.83
C ASP A 33 2.47 -6.85 7.76
N ASN A 34 2.10 -7.25 6.54
CA ASN A 34 1.04 -8.22 6.29
C ASN A 34 1.56 -9.61 5.88
N GLY A 35 2.88 -9.85 5.96
CA GLY A 35 3.49 -11.14 5.63
C GLY A 35 3.44 -11.47 4.13
N LEU A 36 3.27 -10.47 3.27
CA LEU A 36 3.43 -10.60 1.83
C LEU A 36 4.90 -10.37 1.44
N VAL A 37 5.26 -10.80 0.23
CA VAL A 37 6.54 -10.43 -0.37
C VAL A 37 6.55 -8.91 -0.55
N ALA A 38 7.54 -8.24 0.03
CA ALA A 38 7.71 -6.79 -0.08
C ALA A 38 8.43 -6.41 -1.37
N ASP A 39 7.88 -6.85 -2.50
CA ASP A 39 8.40 -6.55 -3.84
C ASP A 39 8.10 -5.10 -4.28
N GLY A 40 7.15 -4.42 -3.62
CA GLY A 40 6.73 -3.07 -3.97
C GLY A 40 5.75 -3.03 -5.14
N GLU A 41 5.40 -4.18 -5.73
CA GLU A 41 4.40 -4.28 -6.78
C GLU A 41 3.00 -4.49 -6.19
N VAL A 42 2.04 -3.77 -6.75
CA VAL A 42 0.64 -3.93 -6.37
C VAL A 42 0.01 -5.06 -7.19
N GLY A 43 0.35 -6.30 -6.82
CA GLY A 43 -0.30 -7.50 -7.35
C GLY A 43 -1.70 -7.73 -6.79
N SER A 44 -2.42 -8.73 -7.32
CA SER A 44 -3.79 -9.08 -6.91
C SER A 44 -3.94 -9.34 -5.41
N GLN A 45 -2.92 -9.97 -4.80
CA GLN A 45 -2.87 -10.25 -3.36
C GLN A 45 -2.75 -8.95 -2.56
N THR A 46 -1.76 -8.11 -2.88
CA THR A 46 -1.54 -6.80 -2.28
C THR A 46 -2.79 -5.94 -2.40
N GLU A 47 -3.40 -5.87 -3.58
CA GLU A 47 -4.59 -5.05 -3.83
C GLU A 47 -5.81 -5.52 -3.03
N THR A 48 -6.06 -6.83 -3.00
CA THR A 48 -7.16 -7.43 -2.23
C THR A 48 -7.00 -7.16 -0.75
N LEU A 49 -5.79 -7.37 -0.22
CA LEU A 49 -5.52 -7.18 1.19
C LEU A 49 -5.58 -5.71 1.59
N LEU A 50 -5.05 -4.82 0.75
CA LEU A 50 -5.10 -3.38 0.95
C LEU A 50 -6.54 -2.87 0.96
N LYS A 51 -7.37 -3.30 0.00
CA LYS A 51 -8.81 -2.99 -0.02
C LYS A 51 -9.51 -3.50 1.25
N LYS A 52 -9.18 -4.72 1.70
CA LYS A 52 -9.74 -5.31 2.92
C LYS A 52 -9.37 -4.51 4.17
N ARG A 53 -8.09 -4.16 4.35
CA ARG A 53 -7.59 -3.34 5.47
C ARG A 53 -8.17 -1.91 5.46
N CYS A 54 -8.40 -1.36 4.28
CA CYS A 54 -8.93 -0.01 4.09
C CYS A 54 -10.44 0.12 4.34
N LYS A 55 -11.22 -0.90 3.93
CA LYS A 55 -12.67 -0.99 4.19
C LYS A 55 -12.99 -1.40 5.63
N GLY A 56 -12.09 -2.11 6.30
CA GLY A 56 -12.28 -2.59 7.67
C GLY A 56 -11.97 -1.57 8.79
N LYS A 57 -11.65 -0.32 8.45
CA LYS A 57 -11.44 0.80 9.39
C LYS A 57 -12.45 1.91 9.15
#